data_AF-Q1JVB4-F1
#
_entry.id   AF-Q1JVB4-F1
#
_cell.length_a   1.000
_cell.length_b   1.000
_cell.length_c   1.000
_cell.angle_alpha   90.00
_cell.angle_beta   90.00
_cell.angle_gamma   90.00
#
_symmetry.space_group_name_H-M   'P 1'
#
loop_
_entity.id
_entity.type
_entity.pdbx_description
1 polymer ?
#
loop_
_entity_poly.entity_id
_entity_poly.type
_entity_poly.pdbx_seq_one_letter_code
_entity_poly.pdbx_strand_id
1 'polypeptide(L)'
;MSKQDVQNQTTAALEVVDMEKRQEAAAVNDQAQREALIAQCHEVIGRVQANQLMAKFGNVASLVYLKQIKESKIYKDLPGIGTWDKFCEYTGLSRRKIDEDLLNLTTFGEDFLETCCQLQVGYRDLRKLRQLSSDGSVQIEAQTLTIGGETIPLDDDHAEELQAAIETVLDAKTQEAEETQAALKAKDRILKSKEDVINRQEKELAKHESRAKKQGFAPGEEAFLKQLAADKMVVDDILGKYSVDDGALDAELTERMKAELVETLGYFKRVATAYHDAAETLYESDGKTWDSDALIAEFEEENPEQKVPHLQSV
;
A
#
# COMPACT_ATOMS: atom_id res chain seq x y z
N MET A 1 -56.49 10.12 71.08
CA MET A 1 -55.88 8.79 70.88
C MET A 1 -56.00 8.02 72.19
N SER A 2 -56.52 6.79 72.15
CA SER A 2 -56.58 5.91 73.31
C SER A 2 -55.17 5.45 73.70
N LYS A 3 -54.92 5.16 74.99
CA LYS A 3 -53.65 4.53 75.44
C LYS A 3 -53.33 3.25 74.65
N GLN A 4 -54.37 2.54 74.23
CA GLN A 4 -54.27 1.31 73.44
C GLN A 4 -53.77 1.57 72.01
N ASP A 5 -54.11 2.73 71.42
CA ASP A 5 -53.63 3.11 70.08
C ASP A 5 -52.13 3.43 70.09
N VAL A 6 -51.66 4.12 71.14
CA VAL A 6 -50.24 4.45 71.32
C VAL A 6 -49.41 3.18 71.57
N GLN A 7 -49.95 2.24 72.34
CA GLN A 7 -49.29 0.98 72.64
C GLN A 7 -49.21 0.05 71.42
N ASN A 8 -50.27 0.03 70.60
CA ASN A 8 -50.28 -0.68 69.32
C ASN A 8 -49.30 -0.06 68.31
N GLN A 9 -49.22 1.27 68.22
CA GLN A 9 -48.25 1.96 67.36
C GLN A 9 -46.80 1.72 67.80
N THR A 10 -46.54 1.69 69.10
CA THR A 10 -45.19 1.42 69.65
C THR A 10 -44.76 -0.03 69.37
N THR A 11 -45.69 -0.99 69.49
CA THR A 11 -45.43 -2.40 69.20
C THR A 11 -45.17 -2.63 67.72
N ALA A 12 -45.97 -2.02 66.83
CA ALA A 12 -45.75 -2.08 65.39
C ALA A 12 -44.40 -1.46 64.98
N ALA A 13 -43.99 -0.36 65.60
CA ALA A 13 -42.69 0.26 65.33
C ALA A 13 -41.51 -0.65 65.74
N LEU A 14 -41.62 -1.35 66.87
CA LEU A 14 -40.61 -2.34 67.30
C LEU A 14 -40.51 -3.52 66.34
N GLU A 15 -41.63 -4.04 65.83
CA GLU A 15 -41.64 -5.13 64.85
C GLU A 15 -41.02 -4.73 63.51
N VAL A 16 -41.24 -3.50 63.04
CA VAL A 16 -40.60 -2.97 61.83
C VAL A 16 -39.08 -2.89 61.99
N VAL A 17 -38.59 -2.39 63.12
CA VAL A 17 -37.14 -2.32 63.40
C VAL A 17 -36.51 -3.72 63.48
N ASP A 18 -37.20 -4.69 64.07
CA ASP A 18 -36.72 -6.08 64.11
C ASP A 18 -36.73 -6.75 62.74
N MET A 19 -37.73 -6.43 61.90
CA MET A 19 -37.77 -6.85 60.50
C MET A 19 -36.62 -6.26 59.69
N GLU A 20 -36.34 -4.96 59.83
CA GLU A 20 -35.22 -4.28 59.17
C GLU A 20 -33.87 -4.89 59.60
N LYS A 21 -33.64 -5.12 60.90
CA LYS A 21 -32.43 -5.79 61.38
C LYS A 21 -32.25 -7.20 60.82
N ARG A 22 -33.33 -7.97 60.67
CA ARG A 22 -33.29 -9.31 60.06
C ARG A 22 -32.99 -9.23 58.55
N GLN A 23 -33.54 -8.23 57.86
CA GLN A 23 -33.24 -7.99 56.44
C GLN A 23 -31.78 -7.56 56.23
N GLU A 24 -31.26 -6.66 57.07
CA GLU A 24 -29.85 -6.26 57.04
C GLU A 24 -28.92 -7.45 57.33
N ALA A 25 -29.24 -8.27 58.35
CA ALA A 25 -28.46 -9.47 58.66
C ALA A 25 -28.50 -10.50 57.50
N ALA A 26 -29.66 -10.67 56.85
CA ALA A 26 -29.78 -11.52 55.67
C ALA A 26 -28.95 -10.98 54.49
N ALA A 27 -29.01 -9.67 54.21
CA ALA A 27 -28.23 -9.04 53.15
C ALA A 27 -26.72 -9.14 53.38
N VAL A 28 -26.25 -8.97 54.63
CA VAL A 28 -24.84 -9.16 55.01
C VAL A 28 -24.42 -10.62 54.82
N ASN A 29 -25.27 -11.57 55.22
CA ASN A 29 -24.99 -12.99 55.03
C ASN A 29 -24.95 -13.38 53.54
N ASP A 30 -25.86 -12.87 52.72
CA ASP A 30 -25.89 -13.09 51.27
C ASP A 30 -24.64 -12.50 50.60
N GLN A 31 -24.22 -11.30 51.02
CA GLN A 31 -23.00 -10.66 50.55
C GLN A 31 -21.75 -11.49 50.94
N ALA A 32 -21.68 -11.98 52.17
CA ALA A 32 -20.58 -12.84 52.62
C ALA A 32 -20.52 -14.17 51.85
N GLN A 33 -21.68 -14.78 51.56
CA GLN A 33 -21.75 -15.97 50.71
C GLN A 33 -21.28 -15.68 49.29
N ARG A 34 -21.66 -14.53 48.72
CA ARG A 34 -21.21 -14.11 47.39
C ARG A 34 -19.69 -13.90 47.34
N GLU A 35 -19.11 -13.27 48.35
CA GLU A 35 -17.66 -13.09 48.45
C GLU A 35 -16.92 -14.42 48.58
N ALA A 36 -17.44 -15.36 49.36
CA ALA A 36 -16.89 -16.71 49.48
C ALA A 36 -16.92 -17.48 48.14
N LEU A 37 -18.01 -17.36 47.38
CA LEU A 37 -18.11 -17.95 46.04
C LEU A 37 -17.13 -17.32 45.05
N ILE A 38 -16.92 -16.00 45.10
CA ILE A 38 -15.93 -15.31 44.26
C ILE A 38 -14.52 -15.81 44.58
N ALA A 39 -14.17 -15.93 45.86
CA ALA A 39 -12.88 -16.47 46.29
C ALA A 39 -12.67 -17.91 45.78
N GLN A 40 -13.70 -18.76 45.90
CA GLN A 40 -13.67 -20.13 45.37
C GLN A 40 -13.50 -20.14 43.84
N CYS A 41 -14.16 -19.24 43.12
CA CYS A 41 -14.00 -19.10 41.67
C CYS A 41 -12.54 -18.76 41.31
N HIS A 42 -11.91 -17.82 42.00
CA HIS A 42 -10.50 -17.49 41.77
C HIS A 42 -9.57 -18.69 42.03
N GLU A 43 -9.81 -19.45 43.09
CA GLU A 43 -9.06 -20.67 43.37
C GLU A 43 -9.22 -21.72 42.25
N VAL A 44 -10.46 -21.94 41.79
CA VAL A 44 -10.74 -22.86 40.68
C VAL A 44 -10.08 -22.39 39.38
N ILE A 45 -10.10 -21.09 39.09
CA ILE A 45 -9.40 -20.51 37.93
C ILE A 45 -7.91 -20.85 37.98
N GLY A 46 -7.26 -20.64 39.13
CA GLY A 46 -5.84 -20.97 39.30
C GLY A 46 -5.55 -22.46 39.11
N ARG A 47 -6.39 -23.35 39.66
CA ARG A 47 -6.28 -24.80 39.46
C ARG A 47 -6.45 -25.22 37.99
N VAL A 48 -7.40 -24.61 37.28
CA VAL A 48 -7.62 -24.87 35.86
C VAL A 48 -6.41 -24.42 35.04
N GLN A 49 -5.86 -23.23 35.31
CA GLN A 49 -4.65 -22.73 34.64
C GLN A 49 -3.44 -23.63 34.88
N ALA A 50 -3.22 -24.08 36.12
CA ALA A 50 -2.14 -25.01 36.46
C ALA A 50 -2.28 -26.35 35.72
N ASN A 51 -3.49 -26.93 35.68
CA ASN A 51 -3.75 -28.16 34.94
C ASN A 51 -3.55 -28.00 33.43
N GLN A 52 -3.93 -26.85 32.88
CA GLN A 52 -3.69 -26.53 31.46
C GLN A 52 -2.19 -26.46 31.15
N LEU A 53 -1.39 -25.84 32.04
CA LEU A 53 0.06 -25.79 31.88
C LEU A 53 0.68 -27.20 31.97
N MET A 54 0.27 -28.01 32.95
CA MET A 54 0.69 -29.42 33.05
C MET A 54 0.36 -30.22 31.78
N ALA A 55 -0.82 -30.00 31.20
CA ALA A 55 -1.20 -30.64 29.95
C ALA A 55 -0.30 -30.20 28.78
N LYS A 56 0.15 -28.95 28.74
CA LYS A 56 1.10 -28.47 27.73
C LYS A 56 2.46 -29.17 27.85
N PHE A 57 3.02 -29.27 29.05
CA PHE A 57 4.26 -30.04 29.28
C PHE A 57 4.10 -31.51 28.88
N GLY A 58 2.99 -32.14 29.28
CA GLY A 58 2.68 -33.51 28.88
C GLY A 58 2.58 -33.69 27.37
N ASN A 59 2.09 -32.68 26.63
CA ASN A 59 2.08 -32.70 25.18
C ASN A 59 3.51 -32.64 24.61
N VAL A 60 4.38 -31.77 25.11
CA VAL A 60 5.79 -31.68 24.67
C VAL A 60 6.50 -33.01 24.88
N ALA A 61 6.40 -33.60 26.07
CA ALA A 61 6.93 -34.93 26.36
C ALA A 61 6.35 -36.02 25.44
N SER A 62 5.04 -35.96 25.14
CA SER A 62 4.39 -36.89 24.20
C SER A 62 4.95 -36.79 22.78
N LEU A 63 5.38 -35.60 22.34
CA LEU A 63 5.98 -35.42 21.01
C LEU A 63 7.31 -36.16 20.87
N VAL A 64 8.09 -36.28 21.94
CA VAL A 64 9.34 -37.06 21.94
C VAL A 64 9.06 -38.52 21.61
N TYR A 65 8.07 -39.13 22.27
CA TYR A 65 7.65 -40.50 21.96
C TYR A 65 7.08 -40.64 20.55
N LEU A 66 6.24 -39.69 20.12
CA LEU A 66 5.69 -39.70 18.76
C LEU A 66 6.79 -39.59 17.70
N LYS A 67 7.84 -38.80 17.94
CA LYS A 67 9.01 -38.68 17.08
C LYS A 67 9.74 -40.02 16.97
N GLN A 68 10.05 -40.66 18.10
CA GLN A 68 10.70 -41.97 18.14
C GLN A 68 9.91 -43.05 17.40
N ILE A 69 8.59 -43.09 17.59
CA ILE A 69 7.70 -44.03 16.89
C ILE A 69 7.68 -43.74 15.38
N LYS A 70 7.61 -42.46 15.00
CA LYS A 70 7.60 -42.05 13.58
C LYS A 70 8.88 -42.43 12.86
N GLU A 71 10.04 -42.19 13.49
CA GLU A 71 11.37 -42.47 12.96
C GLU A 71 11.66 -43.98 12.88
N SER A 72 11.33 -44.73 13.93
CA SER A 72 11.48 -46.20 13.95
C SER A 72 10.57 -46.93 12.98
N LYS A 73 9.45 -46.30 12.59
CA LYS A 73 8.40 -46.89 11.74
C LYS A 73 7.71 -48.11 12.36
N ILE A 74 7.87 -48.34 13.67
CA ILE A 74 7.31 -49.51 14.38
C ILE A 74 5.77 -49.58 14.30
N TYR A 75 5.10 -48.43 14.10
CA TYR A 75 3.66 -48.37 13.87
C TYR A 75 3.17 -49.18 12.65
N LYS A 76 4.06 -49.51 11.70
CA LYS A 76 3.72 -50.34 10.54
C LYS A 76 3.46 -51.80 10.93
N ASP A 77 4.06 -52.25 12.02
CA ASP A 77 3.96 -53.64 12.49
C ASP A 77 2.76 -53.83 13.42
N LEU A 78 2.06 -52.75 13.77
CA LEU A 78 0.85 -52.79 14.59
C LEU A 78 -0.35 -53.30 13.77
N PRO A 79 -1.01 -54.40 14.19
CA PRO A 79 -2.18 -54.93 13.52
C PRO A 79 -3.31 -53.89 13.41
N GLY A 80 -3.86 -53.72 12.20
CA GLY A 80 -4.96 -52.78 11.93
C GLY A 80 -4.57 -51.32 11.71
N ILE A 81 -3.33 -50.93 12.05
CA ILE A 81 -2.82 -49.56 11.91
C ILE A 81 -2.06 -49.39 10.58
N GLY A 82 -0.89 -50.02 10.44
CA GLY A 82 -0.11 -50.10 9.19
C GLY A 82 0.40 -48.80 8.55
N THR A 83 -0.12 -47.63 8.94
CA THR A 83 0.20 -46.32 8.37
C THR A 83 0.33 -45.27 9.47
N TRP A 84 1.13 -44.22 9.20
CA TRP A 84 1.32 -43.12 10.14
C TRP A 84 0.00 -42.38 10.42
N ASP A 85 -0.80 -42.17 9.39
CA ASP A 85 -2.09 -41.48 9.47
C ASP A 85 -3.05 -42.20 10.44
N LYS A 86 -3.22 -43.51 10.26
CA LYS A 86 -4.02 -44.35 11.17
C LYS A 86 -3.45 -44.42 12.59
N PHE A 87 -2.12 -44.37 12.73
CA PHE A 87 -1.51 -44.34 14.05
C PHE A 87 -1.85 -43.03 14.77
N CYS A 88 -1.75 -41.89 14.08
CA CYS A 88 -2.17 -40.60 14.59
C CYS A 88 -3.65 -40.63 15.03
N GLU A 89 -4.54 -41.11 14.17
CA GLU A 89 -5.96 -41.26 14.50
C GLU A 89 -6.19 -42.14 15.74
N TYR A 90 -5.44 -43.24 15.87
CA TYR A 90 -5.50 -44.13 17.03
C TYR A 90 -5.07 -43.44 18.34
N THR A 91 -4.13 -42.49 18.26
CA THR A 91 -3.74 -41.63 19.40
C THR A 91 -4.75 -40.50 19.68
N GLY A 92 -5.85 -40.40 18.91
CA GLY A 92 -6.87 -39.36 19.07
C GLY A 92 -6.48 -37.99 18.49
N LEU A 93 -5.44 -37.93 17.65
CA LEU A 93 -4.92 -36.70 17.07
C LEU A 93 -4.88 -36.78 15.54
N SER A 94 -5.17 -35.67 14.87
CA SER A 94 -4.99 -35.63 13.41
C SER A 94 -3.50 -35.70 13.04
N ARG A 95 -3.16 -36.42 11.96
CA ARG A 95 -1.81 -36.42 11.40
C ARG A 95 -1.27 -35.02 11.17
N ARG A 96 -2.08 -34.11 10.61
CA ARG A 96 -1.68 -32.73 10.34
C ARG A 96 -1.14 -32.04 11.60
N LYS A 97 -1.86 -32.19 12.72
CA LYS A 97 -1.46 -31.62 14.01
C LYS A 97 -0.14 -32.23 14.50
N ILE A 98 -0.05 -33.57 14.54
CA ILE A 98 1.17 -34.24 15.01
C ILE A 98 2.36 -33.85 14.13
N ASP A 99 2.20 -33.82 12.81
CA ASP A 99 3.28 -33.45 11.89
C ASP A 99 3.73 -31.99 12.10
N GLU A 100 2.81 -31.06 12.38
CA GLU A 100 3.11 -29.65 12.66
C GLU A 100 3.82 -29.46 14.01
N ASP A 101 3.40 -30.23 15.01
CA ASP A 101 3.98 -30.23 16.37
C ASP A 101 5.35 -30.92 16.41
N LEU A 102 5.52 -32.02 15.66
CA LEU A 102 6.83 -32.64 15.45
C LEU A 102 7.78 -31.70 14.73
N LEU A 103 7.28 -30.94 13.74
CA LEU A 103 8.11 -29.92 13.10
C LEU A 103 8.55 -28.85 14.11
N ASN A 104 7.67 -28.41 15.03
CA ASN A 104 8.08 -27.49 16.11
C ASN A 104 9.18 -28.11 16.97
N LEU A 105 8.99 -29.35 17.42
CA LEU A 105 9.97 -30.07 18.23
C LEU A 105 11.32 -30.20 17.50
N THR A 106 11.29 -30.43 16.19
CA THR A 106 12.51 -30.57 15.39
C THR A 106 13.21 -29.24 15.14
N THR A 107 12.46 -28.14 15.01
CA THR A 107 13.02 -26.80 14.79
C THR A 107 13.59 -26.21 16.09
N PHE A 108 12.90 -26.37 17.21
CA PHE A 108 13.25 -25.65 18.44
C PHE A 108 13.90 -26.53 19.52
N GLY A 109 13.67 -27.84 19.49
CA GLY A 109 14.04 -28.72 20.61
C GLY A 109 12.98 -28.78 21.71
N GLU A 110 13.21 -29.67 22.67
CA GLU A 110 12.32 -29.93 23.80
C GLU A 110 12.39 -28.79 24.82
N ASP A 111 13.59 -28.47 25.29
CA ASP A 111 13.86 -27.44 26.31
C ASP A 111 13.19 -26.10 25.95
N PHE A 112 13.38 -25.60 24.72
CA PHE A 112 12.75 -24.36 24.26
C PHE A 112 11.21 -24.41 24.27
N LEU A 113 10.63 -25.55 23.89
CA LEU A 113 9.17 -25.71 23.89
C LEU A 113 8.60 -25.74 25.31
N GLU A 114 9.32 -26.31 26.27
CA GLU A 114 8.96 -26.27 27.68
C GLU A 114 9.01 -24.84 28.23
N THR A 115 10.08 -24.09 27.93
CA THR A 115 10.19 -22.67 28.30
C THR A 115 9.05 -21.86 27.70
N CYS A 116 8.73 -22.06 26.41
CA CYS A 116 7.58 -21.42 25.77
C CYS A 116 6.24 -21.76 26.45
N CYS A 117 6.09 -22.96 27.02
CA CYS A 117 4.89 -23.32 27.77
C CYS A 117 4.78 -22.53 29.08
N GLN A 118 5.91 -22.34 29.80
CA GLN A 118 5.98 -21.52 31.01
C GLN A 118 5.65 -20.05 30.71
N LEU A 119 6.27 -19.50 29.67
CA LEU A 119 6.07 -18.11 29.20
C LEU A 119 4.71 -17.88 28.52
N GLN A 120 3.85 -18.90 28.50
CA GLN A 120 2.53 -18.87 27.88
C GLN A 120 2.54 -18.49 26.39
N VAL A 121 3.65 -18.71 25.68
CA VAL A 121 3.78 -18.45 24.25
C VAL A 121 2.75 -19.29 23.48
N GLY A 122 1.94 -18.61 22.67
CA GLY A 122 0.86 -19.24 21.92
C GLY A 122 1.33 -20.01 20.70
N TYR A 123 0.47 -20.89 20.17
CA TYR A 123 0.76 -21.64 18.94
C TYR A 123 1.00 -20.75 17.72
N ARG A 124 0.28 -19.62 17.65
CA ARG A 124 0.46 -18.62 16.58
C ARG A 124 1.86 -18.02 16.64
N ASP A 125 2.35 -17.76 17.84
CA ASP A 125 3.65 -17.14 18.07
C ASP A 125 4.77 -18.15 17.79
N LEU A 126 4.61 -19.41 18.20
CA LEU A 126 5.50 -20.50 17.77
C LEU A 126 5.58 -20.63 16.25
N ARG A 127 4.48 -20.42 15.52
CA ARG A 127 4.51 -20.42 14.04
C ARG A 127 5.35 -19.26 13.50
N LYS A 128 5.18 -18.05 14.04
CA LYS A 128 5.97 -16.88 13.65
C LYS A 128 7.44 -17.06 14.00
N LEU A 129 7.76 -17.50 15.22
CA LEU A 129 9.12 -17.83 15.65
C LEU A 129 9.78 -18.86 14.73
N ARG A 130 9.03 -19.83 14.21
CA ARG A 130 9.56 -20.81 13.24
C ARG A 130 9.96 -20.17 11.92
N GLN A 131 9.15 -19.23 11.44
CA GLN A 131 9.45 -18.45 10.23
C GLN A 131 10.71 -17.60 10.45
N LEU A 132 10.80 -16.94 11.60
CA LEU A 132 11.96 -16.14 11.99
C LEU A 132 13.22 -16.97 12.24
N SER A 133 13.04 -18.23 12.63
CA SER A 133 14.14 -19.17 12.70
C SER A 133 14.63 -19.58 11.31
N SER A 134 13.70 -19.79 10.37
CA SER A 134 14.05 -20.13 8.99
C SER A 134 14.66 -18.98 8.19
N ASP A 135 14.33 -17.72 8.51
CA ASP A 135 14.91 -16.53 7.87
C ASP A 135 16.23 -16.06 8.52
N GLY A 136 16.62 -16.67 9.65
CA GLY A 136 17.87 -16.39 10.37
C GLY A 136 17.79 -15.19 11.31
N SER A 137 16.63 -14.54 11.46
CA SER A 137 16.43 -13.42 12.40
C SER A 137 16.47 -13.87 13.86
N VAL A 138 16.10 -15.14 14.09
CA VAL A 138 16.09 -15.79 15.41
C VAL A 138 16.88 -17.09 15.30
N GLN A 139 17.79 -17.35 16.23
CA GLN A 139 18.47 -18.65 16.33
C GLN A 139 18.11 -19.28 17.66
N ILE A 140 17.59 -20.50 17.60
CA ILE A 140 17.21 -21.26 18.79
C ILE A 140 18.16 -22.45 18.84
N GLU A 141 19.03 -22.44 19.84
CA GLU A 141 19.88 -23.57 20.18
C GLU A 141 19.33 -24.25 21.43
N ALA A 142 19.91 -25.40 21.80
CA ALA A 142 19.35 -26.26 22.85
C ALA A 142 19.05 -25.53 24.17
N GLN A 143 19.86 -24.53 24.55
CA GLN A 143 19.71 -23.80 25.81
C GLN A 143 19.77 -22.29 25.67
N THR A 144 19.72 -21.76 24.45
CA THR A 144 19.84 -20.33 24.20
C THR A 144 18.98 -19.86 23.04
N LEU A 145 18.44 -18.66 23.18
CA LEU A 145 17.72 -17.91 22.15
C LEU A 145 18.57 -16.71 21.73
N THR A 146 18.97 -16.65 20.47
CA THR A 146 19.70 -15.51 19.92
C THR A 146 18.78 -14.68 19.03
N ILE A 147 18.66 -13.40 19.35
CA ILE A 147 17.84 -12.41 18.66
C ILE A 147 18.68 -11.16 18.42
N GLY A 148 18.82 -10.72 17.18
CA GLY A 148 19.54 -9.47 16.89
C GLY A 148 21.02 -9.44 17.34
N GLY A 149 21.63 -10.61 17.58
CA GLY A 149 22.99 -10.77 18.09
C GLY A 149 23.10 -10.88 19.61
N GLU A 150 22.01 -10.67 20.36
CA GLU A 150 21.93 -10.90 21.80
C GLU A 150 21.50 -12.34 22.06
N THR A 151 22.17 -13.02 23.00
CA THR A 151 21.94 -14.43 23.30
C THR A 151 21.44 -14.57 24.73
N ILE A 152 20.22 -15.07 24.88
CA ILE A 152 19.49 -15.18 26.14
C ILE A 152 19.41 -16.66 26.52
N PRO A 153 19.86 -17.06 27.72
CA PRO A 153 19.70 -18.43 28.21
C PRO A 153 18.23 -18.84 28.36
N LEU A 154 17.92 -20.12 28.11
CA LEU A 154 16.60 -20.72 28.30
C LEU A 154 16.46 -21.28 29.72
N ASP A 155 16.38 -20.39 30.71
CA ASP A 155 16.18 -20.76 32.10
C ASP A 155 15.13 -19.86 32.80
N ASP A 156 14.72 -20.27 33.99
CA ASP A 156 13.70 -19.56 34.78
C ASP A 156 14.19 -18.16 35.23
N ASP A 157 15.50 -17.95 35.36
CA ASP A 157 16.08 -16.67 35.82
C ASP A 157 16.00 -15.59 34.72
N HIS A 158 16.02 -15.98 33.44
CA HIS A 158 15.92 -15.08 32.28
C HIS A 158 14.53 -15.08 31.63
N ALA A 159 13.52 -15.65 32.30
CA ALA A 159 12.15 -15.78 31.78
C ALA A 159 11.54 -14.45 31.31
N GLU A 160 11.69 -13.38 32.10
CA GLU A 160 11.16 -12.05 31.75
C GLU A 160 11.86 -11.46 30.52
N GLU A 161 13.18 -11.64 30.42
CA GLU A 161 13.99 -11.18 29.30
C GLU A 161 13.63 -11.93 28.01
N LEU A 162 13.50 -13.26 28.09
CA LEU A 162 13.04 -14.10 26.98
C LEU A 162 11.66 -13.68 26.49
N GLN A 163 10.72 -13.45 27.41
CA GLN A 163 9.37 -13.04 27.06
C GLN A 163 9.39 -11.68 26.33
N ALA A 164 10.11 -10.70 26.88
CA ALA A 164 10.24 -9.38 26.28
C ALA A 164 10.91 -9.44 24.89
N ALA A 165 11.96 -10.25 24.73
CA ALA A 165 12.65 -10.42 23.46
C ALA A 165 11.75 -11.07 22.39
N ILE A 166 11.03 -12.13 22.76
CA ILE A 166 10.06 -12.80 21.88
C ILE A 166 8.98 -11.81 21.45
N GLU A 167 8.35 -11.10 22.39
CA GLU A 167 7.28 -10.14 22.11
C GLU A 167 7.78 -9.02 21.17
N THR A 168 8.94 -8.45 21.47
CA THR A 168 9.55 -7.37 20.67
C THR A 168 9.77 -7.78 19.21
N VAL A 169 10.31 -8.97 18.96
CA VAL A 169 10.54 -9.43 17.58
C VAL A 169 9.23 -9.71 16.86
N LEU A 170 8.27 -10.32 17.54
CA LEU A 170 6.97 -10.63 16.95
C LEU A 170 6.20 -9.37 16.60
N ASP A 171 6.27 -8.33 17.43
CA ASP A 171 5.64 -7.04 17.19
C ASP A 171 6.34 -6.29 16.06
N ALA A 172 7.68 -6.20 16.08
CA ALA A 172 8.45 -5.57 15.02
C ALA A 172 8.13 -6.19 13.64
N LYS A 173 8.04 -7.52 13.56
CA LYS A 173 7.69 -8.22 12.32
C LYS A 173 6.24 -8.04 11.91
N THR A 174 5.34 -7.92 12.87
CA THR A 174 3.93 -7.62 12.57
C THR A 174 3.81 -6.21 11.99
N GLN A 175 4.49 -5.23 12.58
CA GLN A 175 4.53 -3.86 12.08
C GLN A 175 5.16 -3.78 10.68
N GLU A 176 6.30 -4.44 10.44
CA GLU A 176 6.95 -4.49 9.12
C GLU A 176 6.00 -5.05 8.05
N ALA A 177 5.23 -6.08 8.37
CA ALA A 177 4.24 -6.65 7.46
C ALA A 177 3.09 -5.68 7.15
N GLU A 178 2.60 -4.95 8.15
CA GLU A 178 1.56 -3.93 7.98
C GLU A 178 2.05 -2.75 7.12
N GLU A 179 3.25 -2.25 7.38
CA GLU A 179 3.89 -1.18 6.60
C GLU A 179 4.11 -1.61 5.15
N THR A 180 4.63 -2.82 4.93
CA THR A 180 4.83 -3.39 3.59
C THR A 180 3.49 -3.51 2.85
N GLN A 181 2.44 -3.98 3.54
CA GLN A 181 1.11 -4.08 2.94
C GLN A 181 0.52 -2.71 2.59
N ALA A 182 0.72 -1.71 3.45
CA ALA A 182 0.30 -0.33 3.18
C ALA A 182 1.05 0.26 1.97
N ALA A 183 2.37 0.03 1.88
CA ALA A 183 3.19 0.46 0.76
C ALA A 183 2.77 -0.20 -0.56
N LEU A 184 2.45 -1.50 -0.55
CA LEU A 184 1.93 -2.21 -1.72
C LEU A 184 0.60 -1.61 -2.19
N LYS A 185 -0.36 -1.39 -1.28
CA LYS A 185 -1.64 -0.74 -1.62
C LYS A 185 -1.45 0.66 -2.20
N ALA A 186 -0.49 1.43 -1.69
CA ALA A 186 -0.16 2.75 -2.23
C ALA A 186 0.43 2.63 -3.65
N LYS A 187 1.36 1.69 -3.87
CA LYS A 187 1.94 1.42 -5.19
C LYS A 187 0.88 0.98 -6.20
N ASP A 188 -0.05 0.10 -5.82
CA ASP A 188 -1.13 -0.36 -6.70
C ASP A 188 -2.03 0.80 -7.14
N ARG A 189 -2.35 1.75 -6.24
CA ARG A 189 -3.11 2.96 -6.59
C ARG A 189 -2.36 3.83 -7.59
N ILE A 190 -1.06 4.02 -7.39
CA ILE A 190 -0.22 4.80 -8.30
C ILE A 190 -0.13 4.12 -9.67
N LEU A 191 0.06 2.79 -9.69
CA LEU A 191 0.09 2.01 -10.92
C LEU A 191 -1.22 2.15 -11.70
N LYS A 192 -2.37 2.03 -11.02
CA LYS A 192 -3.67 2.25 -11.66
C LYS A 192 -3.83 3.66 -12.22
N SER A 193 -3.40 4.68 -11.48
CA SER A 193 -3.44 6.07 -11.96
C SER A 193 -2.54 6.27 -13.20
N LYS A 194 -1.33 5.68 -13.20
CA LYS A 194 -0.43 5.72 -14.36
C LYS A 194 -1.02 4.99 -15.56
N GLU A 195 -1.61 3.83 -15.35
CA GLU A 195 -2.31 3.06 -16.38
C GLU A 195 -3.44 3.88 -17.01
N ASP A 196 -4.26 4.57 -16.20
CA ASP A 196 -5.31 5.46 -16.72
C ASP A 196 -4.76 6.62 -17.55
N VAL A 197 -3.61 7.18 -17.16
CA VAL A 197 -2.93 8.25 -17.92
C VAL A 197 -2.37 7.72 -19.25
N ILE A 198 -1.72 6.55 -19.23
CA ILE A 198 -1.19 5.91 -20.45
C ILE A 198 -2.34 5.65 -21.43
N ASN A 199 -3.43 5.04 -20.97
CA ASN A 199 -4.61 4.78 -21.80
C ASN A 199 -5.24 6.06 -22.39
N ARG A 200 -5.19 7.19 -21.68
CA ARG A 200 -5.62 8.49 -22.23
C ARG A 200 -4.65 8.99 -23.30
N GLN A 201 -3.35 8.93 -23.03
CA GLN A 201 -2.31 9.35 -23.99
C GLN A 201 -2.35 8.52 -25.27
N GLU A 202 -2.52 7.21 -25.17
CA GLU A 202 -2.69 6.31 -26.32
C GLU A 202 -3.92 6.69 -27.16
N LYS A 203 -5.06 7.00 -26.52
CA LYS A 203 -6.26 7.46 -27.23
C LYS A 203 -6.07 8.79 -27.94
N GLU A 204 -5.40 9.75 -27.31
CA GLU A 204 -5.12 11.04 -27.93
C GLU A 204 -4.12 10.88 -29.09
N LEU A 205 -3.06 10.08 -28.92
CA LEU A 205 -2.13 9.74 -29.99
C LEU A 205 -2.86 9.11 -31.18
N ALA A 206 -3.71 8.10 -30.93
CA ALA A 206 -4.49 7.45 -31.99
C ALA A 206 -5.43 8.42 -32.72
N LYS A 207 -6.01 9.41 -32.02
CA LYS A 207 -6.82 10.47 -32.64
C LYS A 207 -5.97 11.38 -33.52
N HIS A 208 -4.82 11.81 -33.04
CA HIS A 208 -3.90 12.65 -33.80
C HIS A 208 -3.40 11.92 -35.06
N GLU A 209 -2.98 10.66 -34.93
CA GLU A 209 -2.59 9.81 -36.05
C GLU A 209 -3.73 9.60 -37.05
N SER A 210 -4.96 9.35 -36.57
CA SER A 210 -6.13 9.20 -37.43
C SER A 210 -6.50 10.50 -38.15
N ARG A 211 -6.36 11.66 -37.51
CA ARG A 211 -6.58 12.97 -38.14
C ARG A 211 -5.54 13.22 -39.23
N ALA A 212 -4.27 13.05 -38.92
CA ALA A 212 -3.17 13.20 -39.87
C ALA A 212 -3.40 12.28 -41.10
N LYS A 213 -3.74 11.00 -40.85
CA LYS A 213 -4.03 10.04 -41.91
C LYS A 213 -5.26 10.40 -42.77
N LYS A 214 -6.31 10.98 -42.17
CA LYS A 214 -7.51 11.43 -42.90
C LYS A 214 -7.26 12.65 -43.77
N GLN A 215 -6.33 13.51 -43.37
CA GLN A 215 -5.95 14.71 -44.13
C GLN A 215 -4.81 14.45 -45.11
N GLY A 216 -4.26 13.23 -45.16
CA GLY A 216 -3.18 12.86 -46.09
C GLY A 216 -1.79 13.34 -45.69
N PHE A 217 -1.67 14.01 -44.54
CA PHE A 217 -0.41 14.58 -44.06
C PHE A 217 0.59 13.52 -43.61
N ALA A 218 1.86 13.71 -43.96
CA ALA A 218 2.99 12.96 -43.41
C ALA A 218 3.19 13.30 -41.91
N PRO A 219 3.86 12.42 -41.14
CA PRO A 219 4.12 12.68 -39.71
C PRO A 219 4.84 14.03 -39.50
N GLY A 220 4.23 14.94 -38.75
CA GLY A 220 4.78 16.26 -38.44
C GLY A 220 4.40 17.40 -39.39
N GLU A 221 3.79 17.09 -40.53
CA GLU A 221 3.40 18.08 -41.55
C GLU A 221 2.29 19.03 -41.04
N GLU A 222 1.25 18.50 -40.38
CA GLU A 222 0.18 19.34 -39.78
C GLU A 222 0.74 20.33 -38.74
N ALA A 223 1.70 19.88 -37.93
CA ALA A 223 2.33 20.73 -36.92
C ALA A 223 3.20 21.82 -37.57
N PHE A 224 3.94 21.49 -38.62
CA PHE A 224 4.74 22.42 -39.39
C PHE A 224 3.88 23.49 -40.08
N LEU A 225 2.81 23.08 -40.77
CA LEU A 225 1.89 24.00 -41.44
C LEU A 225 1.19 24.94 -40.44
N LYS A 226 0.78 24.43 -39.27
CA LYS A 226 0.18 25.24 -38.22
C LYS A 226 1.16 26.26 -37.64
N GLN A 227 2.43 25.88 -37.46
CA GLN A 227 3.47 26.80 -37.02
C GLN A 227 3.67 27.91 -38.07
N LEU A 228 3.78 27.55 -39.34
CA LEU A 228 3.96 28.51 -40.43
C LEU A 228 2.77 29.47 -40.57
N ALA A 229 1.54 28.98 -40.38
CA ALA A 229 0.34 29.82 -40.37
C ALA A 229 0.34 30.82 -39.20
N ALA A 230 0.78 30.39 -38.00
CA ALA A 230 0.92 31.28 -36.85
C ALA A 230 2.01 32.35 -37.09
N ASP A 231 3.13 31.97 -37.69
CA ASP A 231 4.24 32.88 -38.00
C ASP A 231 3.81 33.93 -39.05
N LYS A 232 3.03 33.56 -40.06
CA LYS A 232 2.43 34.50 -41.03
C LYS A 232 1.59 35.57 -40.35
N MET A 233 0.73 35.19 -39.40
CA MET A 233 -0.10 36.16 -38.65
C MET A 233 0.74 37.16 -37.85
N VAL A 234 1.88 36.72 -37.29
CA VAL A 234 2.81 37.60 -36.56
C VAL A 234 3.47 38.60 -37.52
N VAL A 235 3.89 38.14 -38.71
CA VAL A 235 4.48 39.02 -39.73
C VAL A 235 3.46 40.04 -40.22
N ASP A 236 2.22 39.63 -40.50
CA ASP A 236 1.15 40.53 -40.92
C ASP A 236 0.85 41.61 -39.86
N ASP A 237 0.81 41.25 -38.57
CA ASP A 237 0.64 42.21 -37.46
C ASP A 237 1.82 43.18 -37.35
N ILE A 238 3.06 42.71 -37.56
CA ILE A 238 4.25 43.57 -37.55
C ILE A 238 4.22 44.53 -38.74
N LEU A 239 3.96 44.05 -39.96
CA LEU A 239 3.95 44.87 -41.16
C LEU A 239 2.78 45.86 -41.19
N GLY A 240 1.60 45.45 -40.70
CA GLY A 240 0.42 46.32 -40.58
C GLY A 240 0.68 47.57 -39.74
N LYS A 241 1.53 47.49 -38.70
CA LYS A 241 1.92 48.66 -37.87
C LYS A 241 2.73 49.71 -38.64
N TYR A 242 3.34 49.32 -39.75
CA TYR A 242 4.16 50.19 -40.59
C TYR A 242 3.55 50.42 -41.99
N SER A 243 2.29 50.01 -42.19
CA SER A 243 1.55 50.23 -43.45
C SER A 243 1.28 51.72 -43.66
N VAL A 244 1.72 52.23 -44.81
CA VAL A 244 1.46 53.62 -45.24
C VAL A 244 0.06 53.74 -45.86
N ASP A 245 -0.43 52.67 -46.49
CA ASP A 245 -1.68 52.66 -47.24
C ASP A 245 -2.93 52.57 -46.35
N ASP A 246 -2.81 51.99 -45.15
CA ASP A 246 -3.93 51.82 -44.20
C ASP A 246 -4.06 52.96 -43.19
N GLY A 247 -3.26 54.03 -43.31
CA GLY A 247 -3.26 55.17 -42.38
C GLY A 247 -2.73 54.85 -40.98
N ALA A 248 -1.98 53.75 -40.82
CA ALA A 248 -1.38 53.36 -39.55
C ALA A 248 -0.19 54.26 -39.15
N LEU A 249 0.45 54.91 -40.12
CA LEU A 249 1.49 55.91 -39.91
C LEU A 249 0.91 57.32 -40.14
N ASP A 250 0.85 58.13 -39.07
CA ASP A 250 0.29 59.48 -39.11
C ASP A 250 1.15 60.45 -39.97
N ALA A 251 0.51 61.46 -40.56
CA ALA A 251 1.04 62.27 -41.67
C ALA A 251 2.22 63.21 -41.33
N GLU A 252 2.69 63.23 -40.08
CA GLU A 252 3.78 64.12 -39.62
C GLU A 252 5.00 63.35 -39.05
N LEU A 253 5.45 62.30 -39.74
CA LEU A 253 6.75 61.68 -39.44
C LEU A 253 7.89 62.70 -39.64
N THR A 254 8.74 62.89 -38.63
CA THR A 254 9.96 63.69 -38.77
C THR A 254 10.96 63.00 -39.69
N GLU A 255 11.89 63.76 -40.31
CA GLU A 255 12.93 63.19 -41.18
C GLU A 255 13.79 62.11 -40.50
N ARG A 256 14.02 62.23 -39.17
CA ARG A 256 14.71 61.18 -38.40
C ARG A 256 13.88 59.91 -38.24
N MET A 257 12.57 60.05 -38.01
CA MET A 257 11.66 58.90 -37.92
C MET A 257 11.49 58.19 -39.26
N LYS A 258 11.45 58.94 -40.37
CA LYS A 258 11.45 58.37 -41.72
C LYS A 258 12.73 57.59 -42.00
N ALA A 259 13.89 58.14 -41.62
CA ALA A 259 15.17 57.45 -41.79
C ALA A 259 15.21 56.12 -41.02
N GLU A 260 14.78 56.11 -39.76
CA GLU A 260 14.71 54.90 -38.93
C GLU A 260 13.70 53.87 -39.46
N LEU A 261 12.55 54.33 -39.95
CA LEU A 261 11.54 53.47 -40.58
C LEU A 261 12.09 52.80 -41.86
N VAL A 262 12.77 53.57 -42.72
CA VAL A 262 13.40 53.05 -43.94
C VAL A 262 14.51 52.06 -43.60
N GLU A 263 15.30 52.33 -42.56
CA GLU A 263 16.33 51.41 -42.09
C GLU A 263 15.73 50.09 -41.57
N THR A 264 14.66 50.18 -40.78
CA THR A 264 13.96 49.02 -40.20
C THR A 264 13.31 48.15 -41.27
N LEU A 265 12.56 48.74 -42.21
CA LEU A 265 11.95 48.01 -43.33
C LEU A 265 13.04 47.44 -44.26
N GLY A 266 14.13 48.18 -44.47
CA GLY A 266 15.30 47.69 -45.20
C GLY A 266 15.96 46.49 -44.53
N TYR A 267 16.00 46.44 -43.19
CA TYR A 267 16.46 45.27 -42.45
C TYR A 267 15.53 44.08 -42.63
N PHE A 268 14.21 44.25 -42.48
CA PHE A 268 13.24 43.16 -42.71
C PHE A 268 13.35 42.59 -44.12
N LYS A 269 13.46 43.45 -45.14
CA LYS A 269 13.68 43.02 -46.53
C LYS A 269 14.94 42.15 -46.67
N ARG A 270 16.07 42.59 -46.11
CA ARG A 270 17.33 41.81 -46.19
C ARG A 270 17.21 40.45 -45.53
N VAL A 271 16.60 40.39 -44.34
CA VAL A 271 16.41 39.14 -43.60
C VAL A 271 15.49 38.20 -44.38
N ALA A 272 14.35 38.69 -44.86
CA ALA A 272 13.41 37.89 -45.64
C ALA A 272 14.05 37.36 -46.93
N THR A 273 14.81 38.20 -47.64
CA THR A 273 15.53 37.79 -48.86
C THR A 273 16.56 36.70 -48.56
N ALA A 274 17.36 36.85 -47.50
CA ALA A 274 18.37 35.85 -47.14
C ALA A 274 17.77 34.48 -46.80
N TYR A 275 16.63 34.46 -46.09
CA TYR A 275 15.91 33.20 -45.80
C TYR A 275 15.23 32.63 -47.04
N HIS A 276 14.71 33.47 -47.93
CA HIS A 276 14.15 33.04 -49.21
C HIS A 276 15.23 32.37 -50.09
N ASP A 277 16.38 33.02 -50.28
CA ASP A 277 17.49 32.49 -51.09
C ASP A 277 18.03 31.16 -50.51
N ALA A 278 18.07 31.04 -49.18
CA ALA A 278 18.45 29.80 -48.50
C ALA A 278 17.42 28.68 -48.70
N ALA A 279 16.13 29.01 -48.70
CA ALA A 279 15.04 28.06 -48.97
C ALA A 279 15.05 27.59 -50.42
N GLU A 280 15.27 28.51 -51.37
CA GLU A 280 15.44 28.22 -52.80
C GLU A 280 16.61 27.26 -53.02
N THR A 281 17.78 27.54 -52.44
CA THR A 281 18.95 26.66 -52.52
C THR A 281 18.66 25.25 -51.98
N LEU A 282 17.92 25.16 -50.88
CA LEU A 282 17.53 23.87 -50.29
C LEU A 282 16.57 23.10 -51.21
N TYR A 283 15.59 23.79 -51.81
CA TYR A 283 14.59 23.19 -52.70
C TYR A 283 15.18 22.72 -54.03
N GLU A 284 16.11 23.48 -54.60
CA GLU A 284 16.82 23.11 -55.82
C GLU A 284 17.77 21.93 -55.63
N SER A 285 18.28 21.73 -54.41
CA SER A 285 19.13 20.57 -54.08
C SER A 285 18.39 19.23 -54.16
N ASP A 286 17.06 19.25 -54.11
CA ASP A 286 16.19 18.08 -54.28
C ASP A 286 15.80 17.83 -55.77
N GLY A 287 16.41 18.55 -56.71
CA GLY A 287 16.21 18.36 -58.16
C GLY A 287 14.92 18.98 -58.71
N LYS A 288 14.26 19.86 -57.94
CA LYS A 288 13.08 20.62 -58.34
C LYS A 288 13.44 22.09 -58.60
N THR A 289 12.91 22.71 -59.64
CA THR A 289 13.05 24.16 -59.85
C THR A 289 12.15 24.92 -58.89
N TRP A 290 12.71 25.90 -58.16
CA TRP A 290 11.94 26.82 -57.33
C TRP A 290 11.26 27.86 -58.23
N ASP A 291 9.97 27.68 -58.48
CA ASP A 291 9.11 28.68 -59.12
C ASP A 291 8.04 29.07 -58.09
N SER A 292 8.27 30.19 -57.39
CA SER A 292 7.40 30.62 -56.29
C SER A 292 5.94 30.77 -56.74
N ASP A 293 5.72 31.29 -57.93
CA ASP A 293 4.37 31.57 -58.44
C ASP A 293 3.65 30.28 -58.81
N ALA A 294 4.36 29.33 -59.44
CA ALA A 294 3.82 28.01 -59.74
C ALA A 294 3.55 27.21 -58.45
N LEU A 295 4.46 27.24 -57.48
CA LEU A 295 4.33 26.53 -56.20
C LEU A 295 3.19 27.09 -55.33
N ILE A 296 3.01 28.41 -55.32
CA ILE A 296 1.88 29.04 -54.62
C ILE A 296 0.56 28.69 -55.33
N ALA A 297 0.52 28.73 -56.66
CA ALA A 297 -0.67 28.38 -57.43
C ALA A 297 -1.08 26.91 -57.23
N GLU A 298 -0.13 25.97 -57.27
CA GLU A 298 -0.35 24.55 -56.99
C GLU A 298 -0.85 24.35 -55.55
N PHE A 299 -0.23 25.01 -54.57
CA PHE A 299 -0.66 24.94 -53.17
C PHE A 299 -2.08 25.49 -52.94
N GLU A 300 -2.43 26.62 -53.56
CA GLU A 300 -3.77 27.22 -53.47
C GLU A 300 -4.84 26.39 -54.18
N GLU A 301 -4.51 25.70 -55.28
CA GLU A 301 -5.42 24.80 -55.99
C GLU A 301 -5.72 23.54 -55.15
N GLU A 302 -4.70 23.02 -54.46
CA GLU A 302 -4.85 21.86 -53.57
C GLU A 302 -5.48 22.22 -52.21
N ASN A 303 -5.37 23.48 -51.76
CA ASN A 303 -5.83 23.94 -50.44
C ASN A 303 -6.64 25.25 -50.53
N PRO A 304 -7.84 25.22 -51.14
CA PRO A 304 -8.62 26.43 -51.46
C PRO A 304 -9.07 27.20 -50.22
N GLU A 305 -9.23 26.54 -49.07
CA GLU A 305 -9.55 27.18 -47.78
C GLU A 305 -8.38 27.95 -47.13
N GLN A 306 -7.14 27.76 -47.60
CA GLN A 306 -5.95 28.44 -47.06
C GLN A 306 -5.50 29.64 -47.91
N LYS A 307 -6.31 30.02 -48.91
CA LYS A 307 -6.05 31.15 -49.79
C LYS A 307 -6.00 32.46 -48.99
N VAL A 308 -4.82 33.10 -48.95
CA VAL A 308 -4.64 34.39 -48.27
C VAL A 308 -5.17 35.50 -49.20
N PRO A 309 -6.05 36.40 -48.75
CA PRO A 309 -6.49 37.52 -49.57
C PRO A 309 -5.33 38.51 -49.79
N HIS A 310 -4.73 38.42 -50.98
CA HIS A 310 -3.90 39.43 -51.62
C HIS A 310 -2.62 39.90 -50.87
N LEU A 311 -1.49 39.27 -51.20
CA LEU A 311 -0.30 40.05 -51.57
C LEU A 311 -0.28 40.09 -53.10
N GLN A 312 -0.92 41.09 -53.69
CA GLN A 312 -0.69 41.38 -55.11
C GLN A 312 0.76 41.81 -55.26
N SER A 313 1.44 41.18 -56.21
CA SER A 313 2.83 41.42 -56.64
C SER A 313 3.28 42.88 -56.47
N VAL A 314 4.39 43.08 -55.77
CA VAL A 314 5.25 44.27 -55.88
C VAL A 314 6.53 43.88 -56.57
#